data_AF-A0A119A4J2-F1
#
_entry.id   AF-A0A119A4J2-F1
#
_cell.length_a   1.000
_cell.length_b   1.000
_cell.length_c   1.000
_cell.angle_alpha   90.00
_cell.angle_beta   90.00
_cell.angle_gamma   90.00
#
_symmetry.space_group_name_H-M   'P 1'
#
loop_
_entity.id
_entity.type
_entity.pdbx_description
1 polymer ?
#
loop_
_entity_poly.entity_id
_entity_poly.type
_entity_poly.pdbx_seq_one_letter_code
_entity_poly.pdbx_strand_id
1 'polypeptide(L)'
;MTLSSALNSGESEVMADADVLGQTRALDIRLLGGRPIGLCENHFIDLTSAIAGPGSAPRNGEGRDIRRENLCRLVYTLGGHGEIRQAEVDFQRVPLTLPDLPPATAAPADAAAQAVRIDAHSQFGYLPLDMTGEVANISLDSTHNEQTRLTLSHWPANRTPQPYKANLSTQSALRYMAQATAWPQASIVTSDHFDLDGLASIYAFLAPEHAQRHADVLIDVARLGDYARGTCSHALQVAFTLNHLAERTRTSRAPNESRQLLKTFGTLLPLLNDVIERTHTYSPAWREQWQLLEHTETLLSDPQMQLEEHADIDLAVFRLPAEASVGINPGQPYFGLSNIAFHNRTQCGVLAIIKGPFIEIRQRYESWVERVSGVRRDRRDLAIFQRALQDRERGNAQWGYDGVQWIMPALKLRAGGLSDLWPQTILEELKQFLRVAPVAWSNA
;
A
#
# COMPACT_ATOMS: atom_id res chain seq x y z
N MET A 1 -28.17 4.32 23.37
CA MET A 1 -28.32 5.74 23.00
C MET A 1 -27.66 5.88 21.65
N THR A 2 -28.43 6.11 20.59
CA THR A 2 -27.94 6.14 19.21
C THR A 2 -27.07 7.39 19.04
N LEU A 3 -25.77 7.20 18.84
CA LEU A 3 -24.85 8.28 18.53
C LEU A 3 -24.26 8.00 17.16
N SER A 4 -24.12 9.06 16.39
CA SER A 4 -23.67 9.02 15.02
C SER A 4 -22.58 10.09 14.91
N SER A 5 -21.45 9.77 14.29
CA SER A 5 -20.41 10.77 14.05
C SER A 5 -20.41 11.16 12.59
N ALA A 6 -20.60 12.45 12.33
CA ALA A 6 -20.34 13.03 11.02
C ALA A 6 -18.89 12.72 10.64
N LEU A 7 -18.69 12.12 9.46
CA LEU A 7 -17.36 12.01 8.86
C LEU A 7 -16.85 13.43 8.60
N ASN A 8 -15.57 13.71 8.88
CA ASN A 8 -14.93 15.03 8.73
C ASN A 8 -14.85 15.55 7.27
N SER A 9 -15.60 14.95 6.34
CA SER A 9 -15.50 15.17 4.90
C SER A 9 -16.85 15.30 4.16
N GLY A 10 -18.00 15.29 4.84
CA GLY A 10 -19.31 15.31 4.18
C GLY A 10 -19.71 13.97 3.54
N GLU A 11 -18.98 12.90 3.84
CA GLU A 11 -19.34 11.53 3.51
C GLU A 11 -20.31 10.96 4.57
N SER A 12 -21.09 9.94 4.18
CA SER A 12 -22.19 9.39 4.98
C SER A 12 -21.78 8.83 6.34
N GLU A 13 -22.65 8.97 7.35
CA GLU A 13 -22.36 8.70 8.77
C GLU A 13 -21.87 7.28 9.13
N VAL A 14 -20.82 7.26 9.96
CA VAL A 14 -20.28 6.20 10.82
C VAL A 14 -21.23 5.63 11.90
N MET A 15 -21.90 4.48 11.77
CA MET A 15 -22.66 3.93 12.91
C MET A 15 -21.77 3.02 13.79
N ALA A 16 -21.52 3.42 15.03
CA ALA A 16 -20.68 2.66 15.97
C ALA A 16 -21.18 2.80 17.43
N ASP A 17 -20.71 1.92 18.31
CA ASP A 17 -20.97 2.03 19.75
C ASP A 17 -20.32 3.29 20.35
N ALA A 18 -20.88 3.82 21.44
CA ALA A 18 -20.45 5.09 22.02
C ALA A 18 -18.99 5.10 22.49
N ASP A 19 -18.47 3.96 22.97
CA ASP A 19 -17.08 3.81 23.37
C ASP A 19 -16.12 3.83 22.16
N VAL A 20 -16.53 3.20 21.06
CA VAL A 20 -15.82 3.23 19.78
C VAL A 20 -15.75 4.67 19.27
N LEU A 21 -16.90 5.36 19.17
CA LEU A 21 -16.94 6.76 18.74
C LEU A 21 -16.10 7.67 19.63
N GLY A 22 -16.00 7.37 20.93
CA GLY A 22 -15.15 8.11 21.86
C GLY A 22 -13.66 7.97 21.54
N GLN A 23 -13.21 6.77 21.17
CA GLN A 23 -11.81 6.47 20.86
C GLN A 23 -11.40 6.81 19.42
N THR A 24 -12.35 6.88 18.49
CA THR A 24 -12.07 7.24 17.08
C THR A 24 -12.12 8.74 16.80
N ARG A 25 -12.33 9.61 17.81
CA ARG A 25 -12.49 11.06 17.59
C ARG A 25 -11.28 11.73 16.92
N ALA A 26 -10.10 11.19 17.17
CA ALA A 26 -8.85 11.69 16.58
C ALA A 26 -8.56 11.07 15.21
N LEU A 27 -9.35 10.10 14.76
CA LEU A 27 -9.19 9.46 13.47
C LEU A 27 -9.95 10.24 12.40
N ASP A 28 -9.31 10.42 11.25
CA ASP A 28 -10.04 10.76 10.04
C ASP A 28 -10.67 9.49 9.47
N ILE A 29 -11.97 9.34 9.67
CA ILE A 29 -12.71 8.15 9.23
C ILE A 29 -13.15 8.34 7.79
N ARG A 30 -12.89 7.33 6.95
CA ARG A 30 -13.29 7.29 5.54
C ARG A 30 -13.95 5.97 5.21
N LEU A 31 -14.79 5.99 4.16
CA LEU A 31 -15.31 4.77 3.57
C LEU A 31 -14.47 4.35 2.39
N LEU A 32 -14.02 3.11 2.44
CA LEU A 32 -13.07 2.57 1.49
C LEU A 32 -13.49 1.18 1.04
N GLY A 33 -13.95 1.09 -0.21
CA GLY A 33 -14.51 -0.15 -0.75
C GLY A 33 -15.69 -0.68 0.06
N GLY A 34 -16.45 0.23 0.68
CA GLY A 34 -17.55 -0.08 1.59
C GLY A 34 -17.14 -0.30 3.05
N ARG A 35 -15.85 -0.35 3.39
CA ARG A 35 -15.38 -0.53 4.78
C ARG A 35 -14.97 0.80 5.44
N PRO A 36 -15.36 1.05 6.69
CA PRO A 36 -14.87 2.18 7.46
C PRO A 36 -13.41 1.96 7.87
N ILE A 37 -12.56 2.90 7.47
CA ILE A 37 -11.14 2.93 7.79
C ILE A 37 -10.87 4.21 8.56
N GLY A 38 -10.15 4.09 9.68
CA GLY A 38 -9.59 5.24 10.38
C GLY A 38 -8.19 5.53 9.85
N LEU A 39 -7.89 6.80 9.61
CA LEU A 39 -6.56 7.27 9.25
C LEU A 39 -5.96 8.06 10.42
N CYS A 40 -4.71 7.76 10.75
CA CYS A 40 -3.91 8.58 11.65
C CYS A 40 -2.42 8.40 11.40
N GLU A 41 -1.65 9.49 11.34
CA GLU A 41 -0.19 9.47 11.12
C GLU A 41 0.18 8.49 10.00
N ASN A 42 -0.53 8.57 8.86
CA ASN A 42 -0.32 7.68 7.71
C ASN A 42 -0.63 6.18 7.93
N HIS A 43 -1.20 5.80 9.07
CA HIS A 43 -1.63 4.44 9.36
C HIS A 43 -3.11 4.24 9.04
N PHE A 44 -3.39 3.21 8.25
CA PHE A 44 -4.74 2.76 7.93
C PHE A 44 -5.19 1.74 8.97
N ILE A 45 -6.33 2.01 9.61
CA ILE A 45 -6.91 1.15 10.64
C ILE A 45 -8.25 0.64 10.12
N ASP A 46 -8.33 -0.65 9.81
CA ASP A 46 -9.61 -1.29 9.51
C ASP A 46 -10.46 -1.36 10.77
N LEU A 47 -11.44 -0.46 10.90
CA LEU A 47 -12.24 -0.31 12.12
C LEU A 47 -13.03 -1.59 12.42
N THR A 48 -13.45 -2.32 11.39
CA THR A 48 -14.14 -3.60 11.57
C THR A 48 -13.22 -4.62 12.25
N SER A 49 -11.97 -4.72 11.80
CA SER A 49 -10.97 -5.59 12.42
C SER A 49 -10.52 -5.09 13.79
N ALA A 50 -10.46 -3.78 14.01
CA ALA A 50 -10.11 -3.20 15.31
C ALA A 50 -11.16 -3.51 16.39
N ILE A 51 -12.44 -3.60 16.02
CA ILE A 51 -13.56 -3.84 16.94
C ILE A 51 -13.82 -5.34 17.16
N ALA A 52 -13.83 -6.13 16.08
CA ALA A 52 -14.23 -7.54 16.11
C ALA A 52 -13.09 -8.53 15.81
N GLY A 53 -11.87 -8.03 15.64
CA GLY A 53 -10.70 -8.80 15.24
C GLY A 53 -10.64 -9.08 13.73
N PRO A 54 -9.49 -9.53 13.20
CA PRO A 54 -9.26 -9.72 11.76
C PRO A 54 -10.28 -10.64 11.07
N GLY A 55 -10.61 -10.45 9.80
CA GLY A 55 -11.57 -11.32 9.09
C GLY A 55 -12.99 -11.25 9.65
N SER A 56 -13.36 -10.11 10.21
CA SER A 56 -14.73 -9.81 10.64
C SER A 56 -15.44 -8.96 9.58
N ALA A 57 -16.77 -9.00 9.59
CA ALA A 57 -17.61 -8.28 8.64
C ALA A 57 -18.98 -7.92 9.26
N PRO A 58 -19.69 -6.92 8.72
CA PRO A 58 -21.08 -6.64 9.06
C PRO A 58 -22.00 -7.80 8.64
N ARG A 59 -22.99 -8.13 9.47
CA ARG A 59 -23.98 -9.19 9.24
C ARG A 59 -24.98 -8.82 8.16
N ASN A 60 -25.42 -7.56 8.17
CA ASN A 60 -26.38 -7.01 7.22
C ASN A 60 -25.75 -6.62 5.86
N GLY A 61 -24.42 -6.75 5.71
CA GLY A 61 -23.68 -6.28 4.53
C GLY A 61 -23.53 -4.76 4.43
N GLU A 62 -24.10 -3.99 5.36
CA GLU A 62 -23.95 -2.54 5.41
C GLU A 62 -22.64 -2.20 6.11
N GLY A 63 -21.58 -1.95 5.33
CA GLY A 63 -20.27 -1.62 5.88
C GLY A 63 -20.21 -0.39 6.79
N ARG A 64 -21.19 0.51 6.71
CA ARG A 64 -21.27 1.72 7.55
C ARG A 64 -21.70 1.42 8.99
N ASP A 65 -22.26 0.25 9.25
CA ASP A 65 -22.70 -0.15 10.58
C ASP A 65 -21.70 -1.12 11.22
N ILE A 66 -20.81 -0.54 12.03
CA ILE A 66 -19.76 -1.24 12.76
C ILE A 66 -20.08 -1.40 14.25
N ARG A 67 -21.36 -1.28 14.64
CA ARG A 67 -21.80 -1.62 16.00
C ARG A 67 -21.54 -3.09 16.28
N ARG A 68 -21.14 -3.43 17.50
CA ARG A 68 -20.80 -4.82 17.89
C ARG A 68 -21.93 -5.82 17.61
N GLU A 69 -23.18 -5.40 17.79
CA GLU A 69 -24.37 -6.22 17.48
C GLU A 69 -24.50 -6.58 15.99
N ASN A 70 -23.96 -5.76 15.09
CA ASN A 70 -23.97 -6.00 13.65
C ASN A 70 -22.70 -6.69 13.15
N LEU A 71 -21.66 -6.85 13.97
CA LEU A 71 -20.43 -7.51 13.55
C LEU A 71 -20.47 -9.03 13.76
N CYS A 72 -19.83 -9.75 12.85
CA CYS A 72 -19.63 -11.19 12.93
C CYS A 72 -18.22 -11.58 12.48
N ARG A 73 -17.79 -12.77 12.89
CA ARG A 73 -16.54 -13.39 12.43
C ARG A 73 -16.83 -14.25 11.20
N LEU A 74 -16.08 -14.06 10.12
CA LEU A 74 -16.15 -14.96 8.97
C LEU A 74 -15.22 -16.16 9.20
N VAL A 75 -15.75 -17.36 8.95
CA VAL A 75 -15.08 -18.64 9.19
C VAL A 75 -15.08 -19.46 7.91
N TYR A 76 -13.89 -19.92 7.52
CA TYR A 76 -13.68 -20.89 6.45
C TYR A 76 -13.15 -22.19 7.06
N THR A 77 -13.50 -23.35 6.50
CA THR A 77 -13.04 -24.66 6.99
C THR A 77 -12.37 -25.41 5.85
N LEU A 78 -11.08 -25.73 6.00
CA LEU A 78 -10.36 -26.55 5.01
C LEU A 78 -11.04 -27.91 4.85
N GLY A 79 -11.09 -28.45 3.64
CA GLY A 79 -11.73 -29.72 3.31
C GLY A 79 -13.26 -29.69 3.42
N GLY A 80 -13.87 -28.51 3.60
CA GLY A 80 -15.31 -28.32 3.51
C GLY A 80 -15.79 -28.22 2.06
N HIS A 81 -17.06 -27.88 1.86
CA HIS A 81 -17.64 -27.63 0.52
C HIS A 81 -17.34 -26.21 -0.02
N GLY A 82 -16.29 -25.56 0.48
CA GLY A 82 -15.94 -24.19 0.11
C GLY A 82 -16.93 -23.14 0.61
N GLU A 83 -17.48 -23.29 1.82
CA GLU A 83 -18.48 -22.34 2.37
C GLU A 83 -17.84 -21.37 3.38
N ILE A 84 -18.34 -20.12 3.40
CA ILE A 84 -18.04 -19.14 4.45
C ILE A 84 -19.23 -19.05 5.40
N ARG A 85 -18.98 -19.23 6.69
CA ARG A 85 -19.99 -19.10 7.75
C ARG A 85 -19.77 -17.84 8.57
N GLN A 86 -20.86 -17.27 9.07
CA GLN A 86 -20.82 -16.21 10.07
C GLN A 86 -20.86 -16.84 11.47
N ALA A 87 -19.95 -16.45 12.34
CA ALA A 87 -19.91 -16.81 13.75
C ALA A 87 -20.00 -15.57 14.64
N GLU A 88 -20.48 -15.75 15.87
CA GLU A 88 -20.52 -14.67 16.86
C GLU A 88 -19.11 -14.26 17.30
N VAL A 89 -19.00 -13.01 17.74
CA VAL A 89 -17.75 -12.45 18.27
C VAL A 89 -17.90 -12.35 19.78
N ASP A 90 -17.01 -13.01 20.52
CA ASP A 90 -16.91 -12.84 21.96
C ASP A 90 -16.11 -11.56 22.28
N PHE A 91 -16.83 -10.44 22.39
CA PHE A 91 -16.24 -9.13 22.67
C PHE A 91 -15.60 -9.01 24.07
N GLN A 92 -15.77 -9.99 24.97
CA GLN A 92 -14.99 -10.03 26.21
C GLN A 92 -13.56 -10.51 25.97
N ARG A 93 -13.34 -11.31 24.91
CA ARG A 93 -12.04 -11.88 24.53
C ARG A 93 -11.37 -11.13 23.38
N VAL A 94 -12.11 -10.27 22.69
CA VAL A 94 -11.62 -9.43 21.60
C VAL A 94 -11.61 -7.98 22.08
N PRO A 95 -10.47 -7.49 22.60
CA PRO A 95 -10.37 -6.09 23.00
C PRO A 95 -10.42 -5.18 21.77
N LEU A 96 -10.95 -3.97 21.95
CA LEU A 96 -10.86 -2.91 20.95
C LEU A 96 -9.40 -2.51 20.76
N THR A 97 -8.88 -2.62 19.54
CA THR A 97 -7.47 -2.31 19.21
C THR A 97 -7.37 -1.04 18.38
N LEU A 98 -7.60 0.11 19.01
CA LEU A 98 -7.34 1.43 18.42
C LEU A 98 -6.07 2.03 19.04
N PRO A 99 -5.27 2.79 18.26
CA PRO A 99 -4.13 3.49 18.81
C PRO A 99 -4.57 4.58 19.79
N ASP A 100 -3.80 4.75 20.85
CA ASP A 100 -3.92 5.93 21.73
C ASP A 100 -3.19 7.08 21.05
N LEU A 101 -3.96 8.05 20.53
CA LEU A 101 -3.41 9.10 19.68
C LEU A 101 -3.15 10.36 20.50
N PRO A 102 -1.90 10.85 20.52
CA PRO A 102 -1.62 12.15 21.09
C PRO A 102 -2.35 13.25 20.30
N PRO A 103 -2.68 14.39 20.93
CA PRO A 103 -3.19 15.54 20.20
C PRO A 103 -2.20 15.94 19.11
N ALA A 104 -2.72 16.28 17.92
CA ALA A 104 -1.92 16.72 16.78
C ALA A 104 -0.92 17.79 17.26
N THR A 105 0.37 17.54 17.02
CA THR A 105 1.39 18.51 17.40
C THR A 105 1.22 19.75 16.54
N ALA A 106 1.15 20.92 17.18
CA ALA A 106 1.05 22.18 16.46
C ALA A 106 2.25 22.30 15.50
N ALA A 107 1.96 22.70 14.26
CA ALA A 107 3.01 22.98 13.29
C ALA A 107 3.96 24.03 13.87
N PRO A 108 5.29 23.90 13.67
CA PRO A 108 6.22 24.91 14.14
C PRO A 108 5.88 26.27 13.52
N ALA A 109 6.00 27.34 14.31
CA ALA A 109 5.61 28.72 13.94
C ALA A 109 6.34 29.30 12.70
N ASP A 110 7.25 28.54 12.09
CA ASP A 110 7.94 28.85 10.84
C ASP A 110 8.16 27.59 9.98
N ALA A 111 7.10 26.81 9.78
CA ALA A 111 7.15 25.62 8.94
C ALA A 111 7.54 25.97 7.49
N ALA A 112 7.05 27.10 6.97
CA ALA A 112 7.33 27.52 5.59
C ALA A 112 8.82 27.78 5.31
N ALA A 113 9.60 28.31 6.27
CA ALA A 113 11.04 28.48 6.10
C ALA A 113 11.81 27.15 6.07
N GLN A 114 11.23 26.05 6.57
CA GLN A 114 11.82 24.71 6.53
C GLN A 114 11.53 23.96 5.23
N ALA A 115 10.75 24.56 4.32
CA ALA A 115 10.34 23.91 3.10
C ALA A 115 11.56 23.61 2.21
N VAL A 116 11.66 22.35 1.78
CA VAL A 116 12.70 21.92 0.84
C VAL A 116 12.40 22.53 -0.52
N ARG A 117 13.39 23.20 -1.10
CA ARG A 117 13.35 23.75 -2.46
C ARG A 117 14.55 23.24 -3.25
N ILE A 118 14.37 23.04 -4.56
CA ILE A 118 15.48 22.63 -5.44
C ILE A 118 16.37 23.83 -5.77
N ASP A 119 15.79 25.02 -5.88
CA ASP A 119 16.52 26.28 -6.05
C ASP A 119 15.70 27.48 -5.52
N ALA A 120 16.29 28.68 -5.58
CA ALA A 120 15.67 29.92 -5.13
C ALA A 120 14.52 30.42 -6.03
N HIS A 121 14.39 29.89 -7.24
CA HIS A 121 13.35 30.24 -8.20
C HIS A 121 12.16 29.28 -8.17
N SER A 122 12.29 28.12 -7.52
CA SER A 122 11.22 27.15 -7.31
C SER A 122 10.03 27.82 -6.62
N GLN A 123 8.92 27.93 -7.36
CA GLN A 123 7.65 28.49 -6.88
C GLN A 123 7.15 27.71 -5.66
N PHE A 124 7.32 26.39 -5.68
CA PHE A 124 6.88 25.48 -4.65
C PHE A 124 8.02 25.06 -3.72
N GLY A 125 7.69 24.76 -2.47
CA GLY A 125 8.55 24.04 -1.53
C GLY A 125 7.84 22.83 -0.96
N TYR A 126 8.58 21.81 -0.56
CA TYR A 126 8.05 20.60 0.06
C TYR A 126 8.07 20.68 1.59
N LEU A 127 6.97 20.29 2.22
CA LEU A 127 6.88 19.99 3.65
C LEU A 127 6.11 18.67 3.88
N PRO A 128 6.46 17.85 4.88
CA PRO A 128 5.64 16.72 5.31
C PRO A 128 4.24 17.17 5.77
N LEU A 129 3.24 16.31 5.59
CA LEU A 129 1.83 16.67 5.83
C LEU A 129 1.58 17.20 7.25
N ASP A 130 2.15 16.56 8.28
CA ASP A 130 1.96 16.97 9.67
C ASP A 130 2.50 18.38 9.97
N MET A 131 3.41 18.89 9.12
CA MET A 131 3.97 20.23 9.25
C MET A 131 3.14 21.30 8.51
N THR A 132 2.04 20.92 7.88
CA THR A 132 1.20 21.83 7.07
C THR A 132 -0.14 22.19 7.71
N GLY A 133 -0.34 21.89 9.00
CA GLY A 133 -1.62 22.10 9.69
C GLY A 133 -2.15 23.54 9.66
N GLU A 134 -1.28 24.53 9.47
CA GLU A 134 -1.63 25.96 9.35
C GLU A 134 -1.22 26.57 8.00
N VAL A 135 -0.71 25.76 7.06
CA VAL A 135 -0.15 26.24 5.79
C VAL A 135 -0.93 25.68 4.62
N ALA A 136 -1.47 26.57 3.78
CA ALA A 136 -2.14 26.18 2.54
C ALA A 136 -1.22 25.34 1.67
N ASN A 137 -1.67 24.14 1.31
CA ASN A 137 -0.85 23.13 0.65
C ASN A 137 -1.55 22.46 -0.53
N ILE A 138 -0.76 21.81 -1.38
CA ILE A 138 -1.19 20.84 -2.38
C ILE A 138 -0.71 19.47 -1.93
N SER A 139 -1.65 18.56 -1.67
CA SER A 139 -1.35 17.17 -1.32
C SER A 139 -1.05 16.38 -2.58
N LEU A 140 0.13 15.78 -2.62
CA LEU A 140 0.62 14.93 -3.68
C LEU A 140 0.87 13.56 -3.09
N ASP A 141 0.28 12.52 -3.68
CA ASP A 141 0.43 11.14 -3.25
C ASP A 141 0.33 10.96 -1.72
N SER A 142 -0.80 11.37 -1.16
CA SER A 142 -1.02 11.38 0.29
C SER A 142 -2.49 11.64 0.61
N THR A 143 -2.82 11.61 1.89
CA THR A 143 -4.07 12.16 2.39
C THR A 143 -4.06 13.71 2.40
N HIS A 144 -5.16 14.32 2.83
CA HIS A 144 -5.37 15.77 2.89
C HIS A 144 -5.70 16.24 4.31
N ASN A 145 -5.42 17.51 4.60
CA ASN A 145 -5.84 18.20 5.83
C ASN A 145 -6.74 19.42 5.50
N GLU A 146 -7.15 20.17 6.52
CA GLU A 146 -8.04 21.33 6.35
C GLU A 146 -7.43 22.46 5.50
N GLN A 147 -6.09 22.51 5.40
CA GLN A 147 -5.38 23.51 4.61
C GLN A 147 -5.08 23.05 3.18
N THR A 148 -5.37 21.80 2.83
CA THR A 148 -5.19 21.27 1.49
C THR A 148 -6.17 21.92 0.51
N ARG A 149 -5.62 22.61 -0.50
CA ARG A 149 -6.38 23.32 -1.54
C ARG A 149 -6.58 22.49 -2.82
N LEU A 150 -5.72 21.51 -3.02
CA LEU A 150 -5.75 20.58 -4.14
C LEU A 150 -5.13 19.25 -3.67
N THR A 151 -5.73 18.14 -4.09
CA THR A 151 -5.18 16.80 -3.92
C THR A 151 -4.91 16.22 -5.30
N LEU A 152 -3.74 15.62 -5.51
CA LEU A 152 -3.39 14.83 -6.69
C LEU A 152 -2.79 13.51 -6.18
N SER A 153 -3.69 12.58 -5.87
CA SER A 153 -3.39 11.25 -5.36
C SER A 153 -4.29 10.21 -6.02
N HIS A 154 -3.83 8.96 -6.09
CA HIS A 154 -4.64 7.79 -6.44
C HIS A 154 -5.06 6.96 -5.21
N TRP A 155 -4.71 7.42 -4.01
CA TRP A 155 -5.10 6.75 -2.77
C TRP A 155 -6.61 6.72 -2.67
N PRO A 156 -7.18 5.72 -2.01
CA PRO A 156 -8.63 5.64 -1.98
C PRO A 156 -9.26 6.82 -1.24
N ALA A 157 -10.45 7.23 -1.69
CA ALA A 157 -11.15 8.43 -1.22
C ALA A 157 -10.31 9.73 -1.37
N ASN A 158 -9.38 9.78 -2.34
CA ASN A 158 -8.72 11.03 -2.72
C ASN A 158 -9.72 12.04 -3.29
N ARG A 159 -9.33 13.33 -3.25
CA ARG A 159 -10.09 14.45 -3.82
C ARG A 159 -9.54 14.93 -5.15
N THR A 160 -8.85 14.06 -5.89
CA THR A 160 -8.24 14.42 -7.17
C THR A 160 -9.32 14.81 -8.18
N PRO A 161 -9.25 16.01 -8.79
CA PRO A 161 -10.25 16.42 -9.77
C PRO A 161 -10.26 15.47 -10.97
N GLN A 162 -11.47 15.11 -11.44
CA GLN A 162 -11.67 14.12 -12.50
C GLN A 162 -10.82 14.33 -13.77
N PRO A 163 -10.62 15.55 -14.30
CA PRO A 163 -9.79 15.76 -15.48
C PRO A 163 -8.32 15.32 -15.30
N TYR A 164 -7.84 15.31 -14.06
CA TYR A 164 -6.44 15.01 -13.74
C TYR A 164 -6.26 13.60 -13.19
N LYS A 165 -7.32 12.93 -12.73
CA LYS A 165 -7.23 11.58 -12.16
C LYS A 165 -6.49 10.61 -13.09
N ALA A 166 -5.54 9.88 -12.52
CA ALA A 166 -4.77 8.86 -13.19
C ALA A 166 -4.54 7.66 -12.25
N ASN A 167 -3.99 6.57 -12.78
CA ASN A 167 -3.64 5.40 -11.96
C ASN A 167 -2.40 5.65 -11.09
N LEU A 168 -1.69 6.77 -11.25
CA LEU A 168 -0.51 7.16 -10.47
C LEU A 168 -0.67 8.63 -10.06
N SER A 169 -0.22 8.98 -8.88
CA SER A 169 -0.20 10.34 -8.35
C SER A 169 0.72 11.23 -9.21
N THR A 170 1.87 10.72 -9.67
CA THR A 170 2.79 11.40 -10.62
C THR A 170 2.11 11.71 -11.94
N GLN A 171 1.35 10.76 -12.50
CA GLN A 171 0.60 11.01 -13.72
C GLN A 171 -0.46 12.11 -13.51
N SER A 172 -1.11 12.12 -12.35
CA SER A 172 -2.09 13.14 -11.99
C SER A 172 -1.42 14.52 -11.85
N ALA A 173 -0.25 14.58 -11.20
CA ALA A 173 0.58 15.77 -11.05
C ALA A 173 1.02 16.33 -12.41
N LEU A 174 1.61 15.51 -13.28
CA LEU A 174 2.07 15.93 -14.60
C LEU A 174 0.91 16.43 -15.48
N ARG A 175 -0.26 15.75 -15.44
CA ARG A 175 -1.46 16.22 -16.14
C ARG A 175 -1.92 17.58 -15.64
N TYR A 176 -1.97 17.75 -14.33
CA TYR A 176 -2.33 19.03 -13.72
C TYR A 176 -1.36 20.13 -14.16
N MET A 177 -0.06 19.92 -14.05
CA MET A 177 0.97 20.91 -14.42
C MET A 177 0.91 21.29 -15.90
N ALA A 178 0.52 20.37 -16.78
CA ALA A 178 0.40 20.62 -18.21
C ALA A 178 -0.90 21.32 -18.64
N GLN A 179 -1.99 21.17 -17.86
CA GLN A 179 -3.34 21.53 -18.31
C GLN A 179 -4.02 22.61 -17.45
N ALA A 180 -3.56 22.83 -16.22
CA ALA A 180 -4.22 23.74 -15.29
C ALA A 180 -4.22 25.18 -15.81
N THR A 181 -5.42 25.76 -15.93
CA THR A 181 -5.61 27.17 -16.29
C THR A 181 -5.76 28.07 -15.06
N ALA A 182 -5.93 27.48 -13.88
CA ALA A 182 -6.05 28.17 -12.61
C ALA A 182 -5.23 27.41 -11.56
N TRP A 183 -4.52 28.16 -10.71
CA TRP A 183 -3.63 27.61 -9.68
C TRP A 183 -4.24 27.81 -8.28
N PRO A 184 -4.20 26.80 -7.40
CA PRO A 184 -4.60 26.98 -6.02
C PRO A 184 -3.67 28.00 -5.36
N GLN A 185 -4.21 28.77 -4.40
CA GLN A 185 -3.41 29.68 -3.59
C GLN A 185 -2.61 28.90 -2.53
N ALA A 186 -1.57 28.20 -2.99
CA ALA A 186 -0.64 27.42 -2.18
C ALA A 186 0.76 27.48 -2.80
N SER A 187 1.79 27.62 -1.96
CA SER A 187 3.21 27.56 -2.36
C SER A 187 3.94 26.38 -1.75
N ILE A 188 3.22 25.52 -1.02
CA ILE A 188 3.73 24.30 -0.43
C ILE A 188 3.06 23.10 -1.08
N VAL A 189 3.86 22.11 -1.43
CA VAL A 189 3.41 20.76 -1.76
C VAL A 189 3.75 19.82 -0.61
N THR A 190 2.97 18.77 -0.46
CA THR A 190 3.10 17.87 0.69
C THR A 190 2.82 16.42 0.35
N SER A 191 3.43 15.53 1.14
CA SER A 191 3.12 14.11 1.21
C SER A 191 3.32 13.64 2.67
N ASP A 192 2.56 12.62 3.07
CA ASP A 192 2.60 11.99 4.39
C ASP A 192 3.54 10.78 4.44
N HIS A 193 4.16 10.40 3.32
CA HIS A 193 5.10 9.29 3.26
C HIS A 193 6.15 9.48 2.17
N PHE A 194 7.04 8.49 2.05
CA PHE A 194 8.02 8.43 0.98
C PHE A 194 7.84 7.14 0.19
N ASP A 195 7.63 7.30 -1.11
CA ASP A 195 7.92 6.33 -2.14
C ASP A 195 8.32 7.05 -3.45
N LEU A 196 8.41 6.29 -4.54
CA LEU A 196 8.82 6.84 -5.83
C LEU A 196 7.69 7.61 -6.55
N ASP A 197 6.41 7.30 -6.30
CA ASP A 197 5.29 8.04 -6.89
C ASP A 197 5.12 9.40 -6.18
N GLY A 198 5.22 9.44 -4.86
CA GLY A 198 5.28 10.67 -4.07
C GLY A 198 6.48 11.54 -4.42
N LEU A 199 7.67 10.95 -4.58
CA LEU A 199 8.86 11.68 -5.00
C LEU A 199 8.72 12.33 -6.37
N ALA A 200 8.27 11.56 -7.37
CA ALA A 200 8.14 12.05 -8.74
C ALA A 200 6.98 13.07 -8.88
N SER A 201 5.87 12.89 -8.15
CA SER A 201 4.77 13.86 -8.13
C SER A 201 5.18 15.19 -7.50
N ILE A 202 5.91 15.19 -6.38
CA ILE A 202 6.48 16.40 -5.77
C ILE A 202 7.47 17.07 -6.72
N TYR A 203 8.34 16.29 -7.36
CA TYR A 203 9.30 16.82 -8.33
C TYR A 203 8.63 17.55 -9.51
N ALA A 204 7.47 17.07 -9.96
CA ALA A 204 6.70 17.72 -11.02
C ALA A 204 6.29 19.18 -10.69
N PHE A 205 6.15 19.52 -9.40
CA PHE A 205 5.87 20.88 -8.95
C PHE A 205 7.14 21.70 -8.71
N LEU A 206 8.21 21.09 -8.19
CA LEU A 206 9.44 21.81 -7.87
C LEU A 206 10.33 22.07 -9.10
N ALA A 207 10.22 21.26 -10.15
CA ALA A 207 10.98 21.40 -11.39
C ALA A 207 10.12 21.11 -12.65
N PRO A 208 9.05 21.88 -12.90
CA PRO A 208 8.00 21.53 -13.86
C PRO A 208 8.51 21.36 -15.30
N GLU A 209 9.39 22.22 -15.78
CA GLU A 209 9.90 22.13 -17.16
C GLU A 209 10.74 20.87 -17.37
N HIS A 210 11.57 20.52 -16.39
CA HIS A 210 12.38 19.29 -16.44
C HIS A 210 11.48 18.07 -16.31
N ALA A 211 10.59 18.06 -15.31
CA ALA A 211 9.67 16.95 -15.11
C ALA A 211 8.79 16.69 -16.34
N GLN A 212 8.31 17.74 -17.01
CA GLN A 212 7.50 17.60 -18.23
C GLN A 212 8.31 17.05 -19.41
N ARG A 213 9.59 17.40 -19.52
CA ARG A 213 10.51 16.85 -20.54
C ARG A 213 10.80 15.37 -20.31
N HIS A 214 10.82 14.93 -19.05
CA HIS A 214 11.10 13.55 -18.66
C HIS A 214 9.87 12.80 -18.13
N ALA A 215 8.67 13.22 -18.56
CA ALA A 215 7.40 12.72 -18.04
C ALA A 215 7.30 11.18 -18.12
N ASP A 216 7.67 10.58 -19.24
CA ASP A 216 7.59 9.12 -19.43
C ASP A 216 8.49 8.36 -18.44
N VAL A 217 9.71 8.86 -18.20
CA VAL A 217 10.65 8.26 -17.24
C VAL A 217 10.12 8.37 -15.81
N LEU A 218 9.62 9.55 -15.42
CA LEU A 218 9.04 9.76 -14.09
C LEU A 218 7.80 8.89 -13.86
N ILE A 219 6.97 8.72 -14.88
CA ILE A 219 5.81 7.83 -14.84
C ILE A 219 6.23 6.38 -14.66
N ASP A 220 7.27 5.92 -15.36
CA ASP A 220 7.78 4.56 -15.20
C ASP A 220 8.45 4.36 -13.82
N VAL A 221 9.14 5.37 -13.29
CA VAL A 221 9.70 5.36 -11.94
C VAL A 221 8.60 5.26 -10.88
N ALA A 222 7.52 6.05 -11.01
CA ALA A 222 6.35 5.96 -10.15
C ALA A 222 5.69 4.57 -10.23
N ARG A 223 5.50 4.04 -11.45
CA ARG A 223 4.97 2.69 -11.69
C ARG A 223 5.81 1.59 -11.02
N LEU A 224 7.14 1.75 -11.02
CA LEU A 224 8.06 0.83 -10.35
C LEU A 224 7.98 0.94 -8.82
N GLY A 225 7.67 2.11 -8.27
CA GLY A 225 7.41 2.31 -6.85
C GLY A 225 6.17 1.55 -6.39
N ASP A 226 5.03 1.88 -6.97
CA ASP A 226 3.71 1.40 -6.52
C ASP A 226 3.38 -0.01 -6.99
N TYR A 227 3.58 -0.27 -8.28
CA TYR A 227 3.15 -1.52 -8.89
C TYR A 227 4.29 -2.52 -8.99
N ALA A 228 5.51 -2.11 -8.65
CA ALA A 228 6.72 -2.90 -8.86
C ALA A 228 6.70 -3.52 -10.27
N ARG A 229 6.43 -2.72 -11.29
CA ARG A 229 6.25 -3.22 -12.66
C ARG A 229 6.84 -2.26 -13.67
N GLY A 230 7.58 -2.82 -14.63
CA GLY A 230 8.22 -2.05 -15.69
C GLY A 230 9.43 -2.80 -16.24
N THR A 231 9.82 -2.43 -17.47
CA THR A 231 10.97 -3.03 -18.17
C THR A 231 11.91 -1.97 -18.77
N CYS A 232 11.57 -0.69 -18.68
CA CYS A 232 12.42 0.40 -19.15
C CYS A 232 13.72 0.42 -18.33
N SER A 233 14.84 0.07 -18.97
CA SER A 233 16.14 -0.04 -18.28
C SER A 233 16.55 1.26 -17.59
N HIS A 234 16.27 2.39 -18.24
CA HIS A 234 16.58 3.70 -17.68
C HIS A 234 15.76 3.97 -16.40
N ALA A 235 14.44 3.76 -16.44
CA ALA A 235 13.58 3.95 -15.27
C ALA A 235 13.92 2.99 -14.12
N LEU A 236 14.28 1.73 -14.42
CA LEU A 236 14.76 0.76 -13.43
C LEU A 236 16.03 1.26 -12.72
N GLN A 237 17.02 1.73 -13.47
CA GLN A 237 18.26 2.26 -12.90
C GLN A 237 17.99 3.51 -12.05
N VAL A 238 17.10 4.41 -12.50
CA VAL A 238 16.69 5.59 -11.73
C VAL A 238 15.98 5.16 -10.44
N ALA A 239 14.97 4.30 -10.52
CA ALA A 239 14.22 3.81 -9.37
C ALA A 239 15.11 3.11 -8.33
N PHE A 240 16.01 2.23 -8.76
CA PHE A 240 16.98 1.57 -7.88
C PHE A 240 17.96 2.56 -7.24
N THR A 241 18.43 3.55 -8.00
CA THR A 241 19.29 4.62 -7.46
C THR A 241 18.55 5.40 -6.37
N LEU A 242 17.33 5.85 -6.64
CA LEU A 242 16.55 6.66 -5.70
C LEU A 242 16.22 5.87 -4.43
N ASN A 243 15.79 4.61 -4.55
CA ASN A 243 15.57 3.75 -3.40
C ASN A 243 16.85 3.53 -2.57
N HIS A 244 17.99 3.29 -3.22
CA HIS A 244 19.27 3.14 -2.53
C HIS A 244 19.67 4.43 -1.78
N LEU A 245 19.50 5.59 -2.41
CA LEU A 245 19.79 6.88 -1.77
C LEU A 245 18.83 7.17 -0.61
N ALA A 246 17.54 6.87 -0.77
CA ALA A 246 16.53 7.01 0.28
C ALA A 246 16.85 6.15 1.50
N GLU A 247 17.24 4.89 1.31
CA GLU A 247 17.66 4.00 2.40
C GLU A 247 18.78 4.62 3.23
N ARG A 248 19.77 5.24 2.58
CA ARG A 248 20.90 5.91 3.25
C ARG A 248 20.51 7.15 4.05
N THR A 249 19.32 7.69 3.83
CA THR A 249 18.81 8.80 4.64
C THR A 249 18.18 8.32 5.94
N ARG A 250 17.76 7.05 6.03
CA ARG A 250 17.12 6.49 7.22
C ARG A 250 18.08 6.52 8.40
N THR A 251 17.61 7.01 9.53
CA THR A 251 18.37 7.00 10.77
C THR A 251 17.67 6.10 11.78
N SER A 252 18.43 5.24 12.46
CA SER A 252 17.92 4.33 13.50
C SER A 252 17.34 5.04 14.73
N ARG A 253 17.36 6.38 14.74
CA ARG A 253 17.11 7.24 15.91
C ARG A 253 16.26 8.47 15.60
N ALA A 254 15.64 8.60 14.42
CA ALA A 254 14.72 9.70 14.16
C ALA A 254 13.48 9.56 15.08
N PRO A 255 13.25 10.47 16.03
CA PRO A 255 12.13 10.34 16.96
C PRO A 255 10.79 10.77 16.34
N ASN A 256 10.78 11.22 15.08
CA ASN A 256 9.59 11.75 14.40
C ASN A 256 9.67 11.48 12.88
N GLU A 257 8.64 10.86 12.33
CA GLU A 257 8.49 10.50 10.91
C GLU A 257 8.59 11.71 9.97
N SER A 258 7.96 12.83 10.30
CA SER A 258 8.03 14.07 9.52
C SER A 258 9.46 14.59 9.36
N ARG A 259 10.31 14.48 10.39
CA ARG A 259 11.74 14.87 10.26
C ARG A 259 12.52 13.91 9.35
N GLN A 260 12.18 12.62 9.38
CA GLN A 260 12.76 11.64 8.47
C GLN A 260 12.35 11.95 7.02
N LEU A 261 11.08 12.28 6.77
CA LEU A 261 10.58 12.70 5.46
C LEU A 261 11.29 13.95 4.95
N LEU A 262 11.38 15.02 5.76
CA LEU A 262 12.14 16.23 5.40
C LEU A 262 13.58 15.91 4.98
N LYS A 263 14.26 15.04 5.74
CA LYS A 263 15.63 14.65 5.43
C LYS A 263 15.71 13.85 4.13
N THR A 264 14.80 12.89 3.93
CA THR A 264 14.75 12.04 2.74
C THR A 264 14.47 12.88 1.49
N PHE A 265 13.36 13.62 1.44
CA PHE A 265 13.03 14.50 0.33
C PHE A 265 14.08 15.61 0.13
N GLY A 266 14.59 16.21 1.22
CA GLY A 266 15.66 17.20 1.19
C GLY A 266 16.96 16.70 0.57
N THR A 267 17.23 15.40 0.68
CA THR A 267 18.39 14.76 0.04
C THR A 267 18.13 14.41 -1.41
N LEU A 268 16.95 13.85 -1.73
CA LEU A 268 16.68 13.28 -3.04
C LEU A 268 16.22 14.31 -4.09
N LEU A 269 15.38 15.28 -3.72
CA LEU A 269 14.80 16.23 -4.68
C LEU A 269 15.87 17.03 -5.46
N PRO A 270 16.95 17.56 -4.83
CA PRO A 270 18.01 18.26 -5.57
C PRO A 270 18.81 17.35 -6.51
N LEU A 271 18.85 16.04 -6.25
CA LEU A 271 19.59 15.07 -7.04
C LEU A 271 18.80 14.52 -8.24
N LEU A 272 17.48 14.68 -8.26
CA LEU A 272 16.61 13.98 -9.22
C LEU A 272 16.99 14.26 -10.67
N ASN A 273 17.27 15.52 -11.01
CA ASN A 273 17.74 15.91 -12.35
C ASN A 273 19.00 15.14 -12.75
N ASP A 274 20.03 15.16 -11.90
CA ASP A 274 21.31 14.49 -12.20
C ASP A 274 21.16 12.96 -12.23
N VAL A 275 20.33 12.39 -11.36
CA VAL A 275 20.03 10.94 -11.38
C VAL A 275 19.32 10.55 -12.68
N ILE A 276 18.37 11.35 -13.18
CA ILE A 276 17.68 11.11 -14.45
C ILE A 276 18.64 11.30 -15.63
N GLU A 277 19.39 12.39 -15.70
CA GLU A 277 20.23 12.68 -16.87
C GLU A 277 21.52 11.83 -16.92
N ARG A 278 22.03 11.42 -15.75
CA ARG A 278 23.35 10.79 -15.61
C ARG A 278 23.31 9.51 -14.80
N THR A 279 22.24 8.72 -14.87
CA THR A 279 22.05 7.50 -14.06
C THR A 279 23.23 6.51 -14.11
N HIS A 280 24.00 6.49 -15.20
CA HIS A 280 25.20 5.66 -15.34
C HIS A 280 26.28 5.97 -14.28
N THR A 281 26.42 7.23 -13.84
CA THR A 281 27.37 7.64 -12.79
C THR A 281 26.99 7.05 -11.42
N TYR A 282 25.70 6.73 -11.24
CA TYR A 282 25.14 6.11 -10.05
C TYR A 282 25.15 4.58 -10.09
N SER A 283 25.91 3.95 -11.00
CA SER A 283 25.95 2.48 -11.10
C SER A 283 26.24 1.72 -9.79
N PRO A 284 27.08 2.21 -8.85
CA PRO A 284 27.22 1.56 -7.56
C PRO A 284 25.92 1.49 -6.73
N ALA A 285 24.98 2.44 -6.93
CA ALA A 285 23.72 2.50 -6.20
C ALA A 285 22.65 1.55 -6.77
N TRP A 286 22.64 1.29 -8.08
CA TRP A 286 21.59 0.48 -8.71
C TRP A 286 22.01 -0.95 -9.10
N ARG A 287 23.32 -1.25 -9.16
CA ARG A 287 23.82 -2.53 -9.70
C ARG A 287 23.37 -3.76 -8.90
N GLU A 288 23.33 -3.68 -7.58
CA GLU A 288 22.91 -4.81 -6.73
C GLU A 288 21.46 -5.20 -7.02
N GLN A 289 20.55 -4.22 -7.06
CA GLN A 289 19.14 -4.48 -7.35
C GLN A 289 18.90 -4.91 -8.79
N TRP A 290 19.71 -4.41 -9.72
CA TRP A 290 19.72 -4.89 -11.10
C TRP A 290 20.11 -6.37 -11.18
N GLN A 291 21.17 -6.78 -10.48
CA GLN A 291 21.60 -8.18 -10.42
C GLN A 291 20.54 -9.07 -9.77
N LEU A 292 19.85 -8.60 -8.73
CA LEU A 292 18.74 -9.31 -8.12
C LEU A 292 17.58 -9.52 -9.10
N LEU A 293 17.24 -8.48 -9.88
CA LEU A 293 16.23 -8.58 -10.94
C LEU A 293 16.65 -9.58 -12.02
N GLU A 294 17.87 -9.50 -12.54
CA GLU A 294 18.39 -10.44 -13.55
C GLU A 294 18.43 -11.89 -13.05
N HIS A 295 18.86 -12.10 -11.81
CA HIS A 295 18.84 -13.41 -11.16
C HIS A 295 17.42 -13.96 -11.07
N THR A 296 16.46 -13.12 -10.68
CA THR A 296 15.06 -13.52 -10.57
C THR A 296 14.46 -13.81 -11.95
N GLU A 297 14.70 -12.97 -12.96
CA GLU A 297 14.21 -13.21 -14.33
C GLU A 297 14.81 -14.47 -14.95
N THR A 298 16.08 -14.78 -14.65
CA THR A 298 16.72 -16.04 -15.06
C THR A 298 16.02 -17.23 -14.41
N LEU A 299 15.77 -17.17 -13.10
CA LEU A 299 15.02 -18.20 -12.37
C LEU A 299 13.59 -18.38 -12.93
N LEU A 300 12.90 -17.28 -13.25
CA LEU A 300 11.56 -17.30 -13.84
C LEU A 300 11.57 -17.64 -15.34
N SER A 301 12.74 -17.86 -15.94
CA SER A 301 12.88 -18.35 -17.32
C SER A 301 13.36 -19.80 -17.35
N ASP A 302 13.63 -20.41 -16.19
CA ASP A 302 14.00 -21.81 -16.09
C ASP A 302 12.87 -22.72 -16.63
N PRO A 303 13.17 -23.72 -17.48
CA PRO A 303 12.15 -24.63 -18.01
C PRO A 303 11.37 -25.43 -16.95
N GLN A 304 11.92 -25.58 -15.74
CA GLN A 304 11.26 -26.23 -14.60
C GLN A 304 10.37 -25.27 -13.80
N MET A 305 10.45 -23.96 -14.05
CA MET A 305 9.53 -22.99 -13.46
C MET A 305 8.15 -23.15 -14.10
N GLN A 306 7.10 -23.17 -13.27
CA GLN A 306 5.72 -23.22 -13.75
C GLN A 306 4.95 -21.98 -13.32
N LEU A 307 4.25 -21.38 -14.28
CA LEU A 307 3.28 -20.32 -14.06
C LEU A 307 1.89 -20.82 -14.50
N GLU A 308 0.96 -20.91 -13.56
CA GLU A 308 -0.45 -21.24 -13.79
C GLU A 308 -1.30 -20.02 -13.44
N GLU A 309 -2.16 -19.56 -14.35
CA GLU A 309 -3.04 -18.41 -14.12
C GLU A 309 -4.52 -18.83 -14.06
N HIS A 310 -5.23 -18.30 -13.08
CA HIS A 310 -6.66 -18.46 -12.85
C HIS A 310 -7.32 -17.08 -12.87
N ALA A 311 -7.62 -16.60 -14.07
CA ALA A 311 -8.18 -15.26 -14.26
C ALA A 311 -9.56 -15.05 -13.60
N ASP A 312 -10.35 -16.13 -13.43
CA ASP A 312 -11.67 -16.10 -12.78
C ASP A 312 -11.61 -15.72 -11.29
N ILE A 313 -10.47 -15.95 -10.65
CA ILE A 313 -10.22 -15.64 -9.24
C ILE A 313 -9.00 -14.72 -9.03
N ASP A 314 -8.52 -14.09 -10.11
CA ASP A 314 -7.40 -13.15 -10.11
C ASP A 314 -6.11 -13.71 -9.47
N LEU A 315 -5.84 -15.01 -9.65
CA LEU A 315 -4.72 -15.74 -9.03
C LEU A 315 -3.69 -16.20 -10.07
N ALA A 316 -2.41 -15.90 -9.82
CA ALA A 316 -1.27 -16.52 -10.49
C ALA A 316 -0.46 -17.38 -9.52
N VAL A 317 -0.11 -18.58 -9.93
CA VAL A 317 0.65 -19.56 -9.15
C VAL A 317 2.02 -19.74 -9.79
N PHE A 318 3.06 -19.37 -9.05
CA PHE A 318 4.45 -19.59 -9.43
C PHE A 318 4.99 -20.79 -8.65
N ARG A 319 5.50 -21.80 -9.36
CA ARG A 319 6.24 -22.92 -8.75
C ARG A 319 7.69 -22.79 -9.17
N LEU A 320 8.53 -22.43 -8.21
CA LEU A 320 9.95 -22.23 -8.42
C LEU A 320 10.66 -23.60 -8.52
N PRO A 321 11.71 -23.73 -9.36
CA PRO A 321 12.47 -24.97 -9.51
C PRO A 321 12.95 -25.56 -8.17
N ALA A 322 12.92 -26.90 -8.05
CA ALA A 322 13.29 -27.60 -6.83
C ALA A 322 14.77 -27.39 -6.46
N GLU A 323 15.66 -27.43 -7.45
CA GLU A 323 17.11 -27.31 -7.28
C GLU A 323 17.59 -25.86 -7.10
N ALA A 324 16.73 -24.87 -7.39
CA ALA A 324 17.06 -23.48 -7.14
C ALA A 324 17.21 -23.26 -5.62
N SER A 325 18.41 -22.95 -5.16
CA SER A 325 18.69 -22.68 -3.75
C SER A 325 19.42 -21.36 -3.54
N VAL A 326 20.18 -20.93 -4.55
CA VAL A 326 20.95 -19.68 -4.50
C VAL A 326 20.02 -18.47 -4.48
N GLY A 327 20.16 -17.63 -3.45
CA GLY A 327 19.40 -16.39 -3.29
C GLY A 327 17.97 -16.54 -2.78
N ILE A 328 17.50 -17.77 -2.52
CA ILE A 328 16.14 -18.03 -2.03
C ILE A 328 16.14 -18.07 -0.50
N ASN A 329 15.34 -17.20 0.12
CA ASN A 329 15.17 -17.11 1.55
C ASN A 329 13.67 -16.97 1.92
N PRO A 330 13.01 -18.05 2.39
CA PRO A 330 11.59 -18.01 2.80
C PRO A 330 11.25 -16.99 3.89
N GLY A 331 12.23 -16.54 4.68
CA GLY A 331 12.02 -15.49 5.67
C GLY A 331 11.79 -14.11 5.04
N GLN A 332 12.33 -13.86 3.84
CA GLN A 332 12.24 -12.58 3.15
C GLN A 332 10.99 -12.49 2.27
N PRO A 333 10.46 -11.28 1.99
CA PRO A 333 9.43 -11.06 0.97
C PRO A 333 9.80 -11.70 -0.38
N TYR A 334 8.85 -12.36 -1.05
CA TYR A 334 9.08 -12.99 -2.35
C TYR A 334 10.25 -13.99 -2.33
N PHE A 335 10.47 -14.66 -1.20
CA PHE A 335 11.64 -15.51 -0.99
C PHE A 335 12.99 -14.81 -1.20
N GLY A 336 13.08 -13.49 -0.99
CA GLY A 336 14.30 -12.70 -1.23
C GLY A 336 14.58 -12.38 -2.70
N LEU A 337 13.63 -12.66 -3.59
CA LEU A 337 13.71 -12.38 -5.02
C LEU A 337 13.09 -11.02 -5.37
N SER A 338 13.35 -10.53 -6.58
CA SER A 338 12.76 -9.29 -7.09
C SER A 338 11.27 -9.46 -7.37
N ASN A 339 10.43 -8.70 -6.67
CA ASN A 339 8.99 -8.62 -6.94
C ASN A 339 8.67 -8.13 -8.36
N ILE A 340 9.53 -7.29 -8.94
CA ILE A 340 9.35 -6.76 -10.30
C ILE A 340 9.26 -7.88 -11.34
N ALA A 341 10.10 -8.89 -11.23
CA ALA A 341 10.10 -10.03 -12.13
C ALA A 341 8.76 -10.79 -12.08
N PHE A 342 8.23 -11.06 -10.88
CA PHE A 342 6.92 -11.72 -10.74
C PHE A 342 5.79 -10.87 -11.32
N HIS A 343 5.76 -9.57 -10.98
CA HIS A 343 4.69 -8.66 -11.39
C HIS A 343 4.68 -8.37 -12.89
N ASN A 344 5.83 -8.49 -13.56
CA ASN A 344 5.94 -8.38 -15.02
C ASN A 344 5.34 -9.60 -15.75
N ARG A 345 5.37 -10.79 -15.13
CA ARG A 345 4.96 -12.07 -15.76
C ARG A 345 3.46 -12.34 -15.75
N THR A 346 2.69 -11.61 -14.94
CA THR A 346 1.25 -11.87 -14.78
C THR A 346 0.44 -10.59 -14.64
N GLN A 347 -0.80 -10.64 -15.10
CA GLN A 347 -1.81 -9.61 -14.86
C GLN A 347 -2.65 -9.88 -13.60
N CYS A 348 -2.52 -11.04 -12.97
CA CYS A 348 -3.27 -11.38 -11.76
C CYS A 348 -2.85 -10.49 -10.57
N GLY A 349 -3.84 -10.15 -9.75
CA GLY A 349 -3.74 -9.36 -8.52
C GLY A 349 -3.31 -10.14 -7.29
N VAL A 350 -3.51 -11.46 -7.28
CA VAL A 350 -3.09 -12.37 -6.21
C VAL A 350 -2.01 -13.31 -6.73
N LEU A 351 -0.92 -13.44 -5.99
CA LEU A 351 0.21 -14.31 -6.33
C LEU A 351 0.35 -15.39 -5.27
N ALA A 352 0.46 -16.65 -5.66
CA ALA A 352 0.90 -17.74 -4.81
C ALA A 352 2.27 -18.22 -5.30
N ILE A 353 3.31 -18.01 -4.51
CA ILE A 353 4.69 -18.37 -4.85
C ILE A 353 5.08 -19.59 -4.01
N ILE A 354 5.41 -20.69 -4.68
CA ILE A 354 5.70 -21.99 -4.07
C ILE A 354 7.16 -22.36 -4.29
N LYS A 355 7.84 -22.75 -3.21
CA LYS A 355 9.19 -23.31 -3.22
C LYS A 355 9.31 -24.47 -2.24
N GLY A 356 9.39 -25.69 -2.76
CA GLY A 356 9.47 -26.89 -1.92
C GLY A 356 8.28 -26.95 -0.95
N PRO A 357 8.50 -27.00 0.38
CA PRO A 357 7.41 -27.01 1.37
C PRO A 357 6.84 -25.62 1.70
N PHE A 358 7.38 -24.54 1.11
CA PHE A 358 6.98 -23.18 1.42
C PHE A 358 6.01 -22.62 0.37
N ILE A 359 5.02 -21.85 0.85
CA ILE A 359 4.12 -21.07 0.03
C ILE A 359 3.97 -19.66 0.64
N GLU A 360 4.05 -18.65 -0.22
CA GLU A 360 3.79 -17.25 0.12
C GLU A 360 2.68 -16.72 -0.78
N ILE A 361 1.59 -16.25 -0.19
CA ILE A 361 0.44 -15.70 -0.90
C ILE A 361 0.47 -14.18 -0.74
N ARG A 362 0.36 -13.43 -1.83
CA ARG A 362 0.43 -11.97 -1.83
C ARG A 362 -0.72 -11.35 -2.59
N GLN A 363 -1.23 -10.23 -2.10
CA GLN A 363 -2.14 -9.37 -2.84
C GLN A 363 -1.39 -8.12 -3.27
N ARG A 364 -1.48 -7.78 -4.56
CA ARG A 364 -0.74 -6.66 -5.13
C ARG A 364 -1.39 -5.31 -4.81
N TYR A 365 -0.58 -4.27 -4.91
CA TYR A 365 -0.95 -2.88 -4.62
C TYR A 365 -2.18 -2.40 -5.40
N GLU A 366 -2.37 -2.87 -6.63
CA GLU A 366 -3.48 -2.44 -7.49
C GLU A 366 -4.88 -2.80 -6.95
N SER A 367 -4.94 -3.70 -5.97
CA SER A 367 -6.18 -4.06 -5.25
C SER A 367 -6.41 -3.20 -4.01
N TRP A 368 -5.55 -2.20 -3.75
CA TRP A 368 -5.66 -1.25 -2.64
C TRP A 368 -6.00 0.17 -3.11
N VAL A 369 -5.39 0.66 -4.19
CA VAL A 369 -5.59 2.03 -4.74
C VAL A 369 -6.80 2.23 -5.63
N GLU A 370 -7.33 3.45 -5.70
CA GLU A 370 -8.31 3.83 -6.72
C GLU A 370 -7.67 3.72 -8.12
N ARG A 371 -8.39 3.13 -9.08
CA ARG A 371 -7.91 3.00 -10.45
C ARG A 371 -8.91 3.57 -11.43
N VAL A 372 -8.45 4.45 -12.30
CA VAL A 372 -9.24 4.99 -13.41
C VAL A 372 -9.25 4.07 -14.63
N SER A 373 -8.34 3.10 -14.70
CA SER A 373 -8.32 2.12 -15.79
C SER A 373 -7.78 0.75 -15.39
N GLY A 374 -8.15 -0.27 -16.16
CA GLY A 374 -7.75 -1.66 -15.98
C GLY A 374 -8.80 -2.51 -15.27
N VAL A 375 -8.46 -3.78 -15.02
CA VAL A 375 -9.36 -4.71 -14.33
C VAL A 375 -9.51 -4.30 -12.88
N ARG A 376 -10.76 -4.22 -12.41
CA ARG A 376 -11.08 -4.05 -10.99
C ARG A 376 -10.59 -5.26 -10.22
N ARG A 377 -9.80 -5.04 -9.17
CA ARG A 377 -9.21 -6.10 -8.35
C ARG A 377 -9.84 -6.08 -6.98
N ASP A 378 -10.83 -6.94 -6.80
CA ASP A 378 -11.49 -7.08 -5.52
C ASP A 378 -10.58 -7.80 -4.52
N ARG A 379 -10.28 -7.15 -3.41
CA ARG A 379 -9.38 -7.68 -2.39
C ARG A 379 -10.15 -8.52 -1.37
N ARG A 380 -9.65 -9.73 -1.10
CA ARG A 380 -10.16 -10.65 -0.08
C ARG A 380 -9.38 -10.51 1.22
N ASP A 381 -10.04 -10.58 2.37
CA ASP A 381 -9.36 -10.60 3.67
C ASP A 381 -8.82 -12.01 3.96
N LEU A 382 -7.50 -12.20 3.76
CA LEU A 382 -6.87 -13.51 3.97
C LEU A 382 -6.74 -13.88 5.45
N ALA A 383 -7.12 -13.03 6.42
CA ALA A 383 -7.16 -13.41 7.83
C ALA A 383 -8.17 -14.55 8.08
N ILE A 384 -9.21 -14.65 7.25
CA ILE A 384 -10.17 -15.76 7.29
C ILE A 384 -9.47 -17.07 6.94
N PHE A 385 -8.69 -17.07 5.86
CA PHE A 385 -7.96 -18.24 5.38
C PHE A 385 -6.78 -18.60 6.31
N GLN A 386 -6.06 -17.58 6.80
CA GLN A 386 -4.97 -17.72 7.77
C GLN A 386 -5.41 -18.51 9.02
N ARG A 387 -6.59 -18.21 9.56
CA ARG A 387 -7.13 -18.97 10.70
C ARG A 387 -7.46 -20.41 10.33
N ALA A 388 -8.10 -20.62 9.17
CA ALA A 388 -8.42 -21.96 8.72
C ALA A 388 -7.16 -22.82 8.55
N LEU A 389 -6.04 -22.23 8.10
CA LEU A 389 -4.73 -22.88 8.08
C LEU A 389 -4.25 -23.16 9.51
N GLN A 390 -4.25 -22.14 10.38
CA GLN A 390 -3.77 -22.25 11.76
C GLN A 390 -4.52 -23.32 12.57
N ASP A 391 -5.83 -23.44 12.40
CA ASP A 391 -6.68 -24.42 13.09
C ASP A 391 -6.40 -25.87 12.66
N ARG A 392 -5.75 -26.06 11.50
CA ARG A 392 -5.37 -27.39 10.98
C ARG A 392 -3.95 -27.81 11.31
N GLU A 393 -3.09 -26.89 11.73
CA GLU A 393 -1.74 -27.20 12.19
C GLU A 393 -1.77 -28.03 13.47
N ARG A 394 -0.92 -29.05 13.56
CA ARG A 394 -0.74 -29.87 14.77
C ARG A 394 0.61 -29.58 15.43
N GLY A 395 1.59 -29.15 14.66
CA GLY A 395 2.90 -28.73 15.13
C GLY A 395 2.97 -27.26 15.57
N ASN A 396 4.20 -26.74 15.62
CA ASN A 396 4.49 -25.35 16.05
C ASN A 396 4.41 -24.33 14.91
N ALA A 397 3.82 -24.70 13.78
CA ALA A 397 3.63 -23.82 12.63
C ALA A 397 2.75 -22.61 13.01
N GLN A 398 3.21 -21.41 12.66
CA GLN A 398 2.47 -20.18 12.88
C GLN A 398 2.22 -19.47 11.56
N TRP A 399 0.97 -19.39 11.13
CA TRP A 399 0.59 -18.62 9.94
C TRP A 399 0.42 -17.14 10.28
N GLY A 400 1.04 -16.27 9.51
CA GLY A 400 0.88 -14.82 9.61
C GLY A 400 0.23 -14.25 8.35
N TYR A 401 -0.74 -13.35 8.55
CA TYR A 401 -1.24 -12.45 7.51
C TYR A 401 -1.01 -11.02 7.99
N ASP A 402 -0.48 -10.16 7.13
CA ASP A 402 -0.18 -8.76 7.50
C ASP A 402 -1.46 -8.00 7.88
N GLY A 403 -2.56 -8.26 7.17
CA GLY A 403 -3.85 -7.59 7.34
C GLY A 403 -4.33 -6.97 6.03
N VAL A 404 -5.65 -6.92 5.83
CA VAL A 404 -6.24 -6.51 4.55
C VAL A 404 -5.99 -5.04 4.19
N GLN A 405 -5.81 -4.20 5.22
CA GLN A 405 -5.58 -2.76 5.12
C GLN A 405 -4.17 -2.40 4.63
N TRP A 406 -3.20 -3.33 4.71
CA TRP A 406 -1.84 -3.07 4.24
C TRP A 406 -1.80 -3.02 2.71
N ILE A 407 -0.87 -2.26 2.16
CA ILE A 407 -0.85 -1.97 0.73
C ILE A 407 -0.52 -3.22 -0.14
N MET A 408 0.36 -4.10 0.33
CA MET A 408 0.76 -5.35 -0.34
C MET A 408 0.89 -6.53 0.63
N PRO A 409 -0.22 -6.98 1.24
CA PRO A 409 -0.17 -7.92 2.35
C PRO A 409 0.23 -9.32 1.88
N ALA A 410 0.99 -10.01 2.72
CA ALA A 410 1.39 -11.39 2.55
C ALA A 410 0.71 -12.28 3.59
N LEU A 411 0.28 -13.47 3.15
CA LEU A 411 -0.03 -14.61 3.98
C LEU A 411 1.08 -15.65 3.78
N LYS A 412 1.83 -15.94 4.84
CA LYS A 412 2.88 -16.96 4.84
C LYS A 412 3.14 -17.51 6.23
N LEU A 413 3.89 -18.60 6.29
CA LEU A 413 4.37 -19.14 7.55
C LEU A 413 5.40 -18.17 8.17
N ARG A 414 5.30 -17.93 9.48
CA ARG A 414 6.30 -17.17 10.24
C ARG A 414 7.61 -17.96 10.31
N ALA A 415 8.72 -17.24 10.46
CA ALA A 415 10.04 -17.84 10.51
C ALA A 415 10.15 -18.89 11.64
N GLY A 416 10.82 -20.02 11.35
CA GLY A 416 11.15 -21.03 12.36
C GLY A 416 10.23 -22.25 12.43
N GLY A 417 9.20 -22.36 11.59
CA GLY A 417 8.31 -23.52 11.51
C GLY A 417 8.29 -24.19 10.13
N LEU A 418 7.80 -25.43 10.08
CA LEU A 418 7.31 -26.09 8.86
C LEU A 418 5.83 -26.41 9.08
N SER A 419 5.02 -26.21 8.05
CA SER A 419 3.59 -26.56 8.08
C SER A 419 3.39 -28.07 7.94
N ASP A 420 2.40 -28.61 8.65
CA ASP A 420 1.93 -29.99 8.44
C ASP A 420 1.11 -30.11 7.13
N LEU A 421 0.72 -28.97 6.54
CA LEU A 421 -0.05 -28.90 5.32
C LEU A 421 0.90 -28.78 4.11
N TRP A 422 0.67 -29.62 3.11
CA TRP A 422 1.41 -29.54 1.85
C TRP A 422 0.99 -28.29 1.06
N PRO A 423 1.93 -27.57 0.40
CA PRO A 423 1.61 -26.40 -0.41
C PRO A 423 0.54 -26.63 -1.47
N GLN A 424 0.47 -27.84 -2.03
CA GLN A 424 -0.58 -28.19 -2.98
C GLN A 424 -1.97 -28.23 -2.34
N THR A 425 -2.09 -28.75 -1.12
CA THR A 425 -3.35 -28.73 -0.35
C THR A 425 -3.76 -27.30 -0.05
N ILE A 426 -2.81 -26.47 0.42
CA ILE A 426 -3.06 -25.05 0.71
C ILE A 426 -3.53 -24.32 -0.55
N LEU A 427 -2.90 -24.58 -1.70
CA LEU A 427 -3.25 -23.95 -2.96
C LEU A 427 -4.66 -24.31 -3.42
N GLU A 428 -5.05 -25.59 -3.37
CA GLU A 428 -6.40 -25.99 -3.78
C GLU A 428 -7.48 -25.38 -2.87
N GLU A 429 -7.21 -25.30 -1.57
CA GLU A 429 -8.07 -24.60 -0.61
C GLU A 429 -8.10 -23.08 -0.85
N LEU A 430 -6.98 -22.47 -1.20
CA LEU A 430 -6.92 -21.05 -1.57
C LEU A 430 -7.79 -20.77 -2.81
N LYS A 431 -7.70 -21.62 -3.84
CA LYS A 431 -8.53 -21.49 -5.05
C LYS A 431 -10.02 -21.54 -4.70
N GLN A 432 -10.44 -22.43 -3.80
CA GLN A 432 -11.82 -22.48 -3.32
C GLN A 432 -12.19 -21.24 -2.52
N PHE A 433 -11.36 -20.86 -1.54
CA PHE A 433 -11.55 -19.68 -0.72
C PHE A 433 -11.74 -18.41 -1.55
N LEU A 434 -10.88 -18.16 -2.55
CA LEU A 434 -10.97 -16.95 -3.38
C LEU A 434 -12.27 -16.87 -4.20
N ARG A 435 -12.91 -18.00 -4.54
CA ARG A 435 -14.21 -18.02 -5.23
C ARG A 435 -15.36 -17.55 -4.35
N VAL A 436 -15.29 -17.82 -3.04
CA VAL A 436 -16.43 -17.67 -2.12
C VAL A 436 -16.22 -16.56 -1.09
N ALA A 437 -14.97 -16.17 -0.84
CA ALA A 437 -14.65 -15.15 0.13
C ALA A 437 -15.28 -13.82 -0.32
N PRO A 438 -15.95 -13.09 0.60
CA PRO A 438 -16.50 -11.79 0.26
C PRO A 438 -15.38 -10.79 -0.06
N VAL A 439 -15.72 -9.82 -0.89
CA VAL A 439 -14.85 -8.67 -1.13
C VAL A 439 -14.74 -7.90 0.17
N ALA A 440 -13.54 -7.85 0.72
CA ALA A 440 -13.25 -6.99 1.86
C ALA A 440 -13.05 -5.55 1.38
N TRP A 441 -12.45 -5.36 0.21
CA TRP A 441 -12.11 -4.03 -0.25
C TRP A 441 -12.22 -3.96 -1.77
N SER A 442 -12.96 -2.95 -2.22
CA SER A 442 -13.27 -2.69 -3.62
C SER A 442 -12.80 -1.30 -4.01
N ASN A 443 -12.02 -1.20 -5.08
CA ASN A 443 -11.46 0.07 -5.55
C ASN A 443 -12.38 0.78 -6.57
N ALA A 444 -13.69 0.64 -6.39
CA ALA A 444 -14.69 1.17 -7.32
C ALA A 444 -14.99 2.65 -7.07
#